data_AF-A0A811LMU6-F1
#
_entry.id   AF-A0A811LMU6-F1
#
_cell.length_a   1.000
_cell.length_b   1.000
_cell.length_c   1.000
_cell.angle_alpha   90.00
_cell.angle_beta   90.00
_cell.angle_gamma   90.00
#
_symmetry.space_group_name_H-M   'P 1'
#
loop_
_entity.id
_entity.type
_entity.pdbx_description
1 polymer ?
#
loop_
_entity_poly.entity_id
_entity_poly.type
_entity_poly.pdbx_seq_one_letter_code
_entity_poly.pdbx_strand_id
1 'polypeptide(L)'
;MEMAEKTDEDCSVFPNQTLFEPHFYSCDSNDKSSQIFKLHDLALSNQTGDYVYPLDFTQPLRVFFDLTSSANRRFDNIRAEVTLFRRSVGWLGCGWFYIPTLGMLDNYDICGEDNLSCPIYSGRQVVEVVLRPNVLFLALMKLIHSDRVPYQIIIRLINNRSSSEELLCAAFQARLNF
;
A
#
# COMPACT_ATOMS: atom_id res chain seq x y z
N MET A 1 -34.05 4.11 -32.04
CA MET A 1 -32.89 4.03 -32.94
C MET A 1 -31.74 4.72 -32.23
N GLU A 2 -30.81 3.91 -31.76
CA GLU A 2 -29.51 4.18 -31.12
C GLU A 2 -29.39 5.37 -30.15
N MET A 3 -29.41 5.03 -28.87
CA MET A 3 -28.66 5.76 -27.85
C MET A 3 -27.17 5.47 -28.06
N ALA A 4 -26.42 6.48 -28.47
CA ALA A 4 -24.97 6.40 -28.56
C ALA A 4 -24.37 6.18 -27.15
N GLU A 5 -23.74 5.02 -26.97
CA GLU A 5 -22.90 4.64 -25.85
C GLU A 5 -21.71 5.61 -25.77
N LYS A 6 -21.75 6.49 -24.77
CA LYS A 6 -20.74 7.54 -24.57
C LYS A 6 -19.62 7.00 -23.67
N THR A 7 -18.64 6.36 -24.31
CA THR A 7 -17.21 6.28 -23.93
C THR A 7 -16.89 6.17 -22.43
N ASP A 8 -16.71 4.93 -21.96
CA ASP A 8 -16.04 4.57 -20.70
C ASP A 8 -14.50 4.71 -20.83
N GLU A 9 -14.05 5.88 -21.31
CA GLU A 9 -12.65 6.20 -21.65
C GLU A 9 -11.99 7.15 -20.64
N ASP A 10 -12.71 7.61 -19.62
CA ASP A 10 -12.19 8.56 -18.63
C ASP A 10 -11.97 7.89 -17.26
N CYS A 11 -10.75 7.40 -17.03
CA CYS A 11 -10.34 6.86 -15.72
C CYS A 11 -10.01 7.96 -14.69
N SER A 12 -10.44 9.20 -14.92
CA SER A 12 -10.41 10.26 -13.89
C SER A 12 -11.45 10.05 -12.79
N VAL A 13 -12.45 9.17 -13.00
CA VAL A 13 -13.39 8.80 -11.94
C VAL A 13 -12.65 8.02 -10.86
N PHE A 14 -12.52 8.64 -9.69
CA PHE A 14 -11.88 8.08 -8.52
C PHE A 14 -12.71 6.91 -7.97
N PRO A 15 -12.20 5.65 -7.98
CA PRO A 15 -12.92 4.53 -7.41
C PRO A 15 -13.03 4.69 -5.90
N ASN A 16 -14.02 4.05 -5.27
CA ASN A 16 -14.11 3.93 -3.81
C ASN A 16 -14.03 5.26 -3.05
N GLN A 17 -14.52 6.35 -3.66
CA GLN A 17 -14.47 7.71 -3.09
C GLN A 17 -13.05 8.23 -2.80
N THR A 18 -12.04 7.66 -3.47
CA THR A 18 -10.62 8.06 -3.35
C THR A 18 -10.32 9.49 -3.78
N LEU A 19 -11.33 10.26 -4.20
CA LEU A 19 -11.19 11.70 -4.33
C LEU A 19 -10.99 12.40 -2.98
N PHE A 20 -11.57 11.85 -1.90
CA PHE A 20 -11.68 12.50 -0.58
C PHE A 20 -10.90 11.81 0.53
N GLU A 21 -10.74 10.49 0.47
CA GLU A 21 -10.09 9.70 1.51
C GLU A 21 -9.45 8.41 0.95
N PRO A 22 -8.44 7.83 1.61
CA PRO A 22 -7.89 6.55 1.21
C PRO A 22 -8.89 5.42 1.49
N HIS A 23 -8.93 4.43 0.61
CA HIS A 23 -9.70 3.20 0.82
C HIS A 23 -8.74 2.02 0.92
N PHE A 24 -8.81 1.24 2.00
CA PHE A 24 -7.97 0.06 2.21
C PHE A 24 -8.75 -1.26 2.19
N TYR A 25 -8.05 -2.35 1.93
CA TYR A 25 -8.57 -3.71 1.98
C TYR A 25 -7.42 -4.71 2.12
N SER A 26 -7.70 -5.90 2.64
CA SER A 26 -6.76 -7.02 2.51
C SER A 26 -6.76 -7.51 1.06
N CYS A 27 -5.60 -7.87 0.53
CA CYS A 27 -5.46 -8.31 -0.88
C CYS A 27 -6.20 -9.62 -1.21
N ASP A 28 -6.78 -10.29 -0.22
CA ASP A 28 -7.45 -11.56 -0.39
C ASP A 28 -8.82 -11.41 -1.05
N SER A 29 -8.81 -11.49 -2.39
CA SER A 29 -10.00 -11.72 -3.19
C SER A 29 -10.09 -13.22 -3.53
N ASN A 30 -11.02 -13.92 -2.88
CA ASN A 30 -11.58 -15.22 -3.30
C ASN A 30 -10.85 -16.51 -2.95
N ASP A 31 -9.83 -16.51 -2.10
CA ASP A 31 -9.42 -17.75 -1.44
C ASP A 31 -9.23 -17.53 0.05
N LYS A 32 -9.47 -18.57 0.83
CA LYS A 32 -9.23 -18.57 2.28
C LYS A 32 -7.72 -18.57 2.54
N SER A 33 -6.98 -17.56 2.05
CA SER A 33 -5.52 -17.58 2.09
C SER A 33 -5.03 -17.27 3.51
N SER A 34 -4.48 -18.31 4.11
CA SER A 34 -3.26 -18.44 4.93
C SER A 34 -2.46 -17.23 5.43
N GLN A 35 -2.92 -15.98 5.39
CA GLN A 35 -2.19 -14.86 5.98
C GLN A 35 -2.12 -15.03 7.50
N ILE A 36 -0.89 -14.98 8.04
CA ILE A 36 -0.63 -15.18 9.47
C ILE A 36 -1.16 -14.00 10.29
N PHE A 37 -1.11 -12.80 9.71
CA PHE A 37 -1.65 -11.58 10.30
C PHE A 37 -2.98 -11.24 9.64
N LYS A 38 -4.03 -11.20 10.45
CA LYS A 38 -5.35 -10.69 10.04
C LYS A 38 -5.37 -9.18 10.20
N LEU A 39 -5.57 -8.45 9.11
CA LEU A 39 -5.80 -7.01 9.12
C LEU A 39 -7.21 -6.67 9.61
N HIS A 40 -7.34 -5.71 10.52
CA HIS A 40 -8.61 -5.13 10.94
C HIS A 40 -8.78 -3.69 10.43
N ASP A 41 -7.70 -2.90 10.47
CA ASP A 41 -7.73 -1.49 10.09
C ASP A 41 -6.34 -1.01 9.63
N LEU A 42 -6.32 0.11 8.92
CA LEU A 42 -5.11 0.78 8.44
C LEU A 42 -5.25 2.30 8.60
N ALA A 43 -4.31 2.90 9.32
CA ALA A 43 -4.21 4.35 9.44
C ALA A 43 -2.94 4.89 8.77
N LEU A 44 -3.02 6.12 8.27
CA LEU A 44 -1.94 6.81 7.59
C LEU A 44 -1.62 8.11 8.31
N SER A 45 -0.34 8.45 8.43
CA SER A 45 0.08 9.77 8.92
C SER A 45 1.39 10.21 8.30
N ASN A 46 1.64 11.52 8.32
CA ASN A 46 2.94 12.08 7.99
C ASN A 46 3.95 11.85 9.13
N GLN A 47 5.15 12.43 9.02
CA GLN A 47 6.18 12.32 10.06
C GLN A 47 5.78 12.90 11.42
N THR A 48 4.92 13.92 11.46
CA THR A 48 4.46 14.56 12.71
C THR A 48 3.31 13.81 13.38
N GLY A 49 2.76 12.79 12.71
CA GLY A 49 1.61 12.01 13.19
C GLY A 49 0.26 12.57 12.75
N ASP A 50 0.25 13.61 11.91
CA ASP A 50 -0.97 14.20 11.38
C ASP A 50 -1.46 13.43 10.15
N TYR A 51 -2.78 13.28 10.06
CA TYR A 51 -3.42 12.79 8.84
C TYR A 51 -3.60 13.95 7.86
N VAL A 52 -3.01 13.81 6.67
CA VAL A 52 -3.11 14.79 5.58
C VAL A 52 -3.50 14.06 4.31
N TYR A 53 -4.49 14.61 3.60
CA TYR A 53 -4.97 14.09 2.32
C TYR A 53 -5.04 15.20 1.27
N PRO A 54 -4.62 14.98 0.00
CA PRO A 54 -3.93 13.79 -0.54
C PRO A 54 -2.64 13.43 0.20
N LEU A 55 -2.19 12.19 0.05
CA LEU A 55 -0.97 11.72 0.70
C LEU A 55 0.26 12.33 0.01
N ASP A 56 1.11 13.01 0.78
CA ASP A 56 2.37 13.54 0.28
C ASP A 56 3.48 12.49 0.40
N PHE A 57 3.88 11.93 -0.73
CA PHE A 57 4.93 10.93 -0.80
C PHE A 57 6.31 11.56 -1.10
N THR A 58 6.45 12.89 -1.06
CA THR A 58 7.77 13.55 -1.02
C THR A 58 8.46 13.39 0.33
N GLN A 59 7.68 13.06 1.35
CA GLN A 59 8.12 12.83 2.72
C GLN A 59 7.82 11.38 3.13
N PRO A 60 8.52 10.87 4.15
CA PRO A 60 8.18 9.60 4.74
C PRO A 60 6.73 9.49 5.20
N LEU A 61 6.04 8.46 4.71
CA LEU A 61 4.67 8.12 5.06
C LEU A 61 4.68 7.03 6.12
N ARG A 62 4.00 7.25 7.25
CA ARG A 62 3.83 6.26 8.31
C ARG A 62 2.51 5.53 8.08
N VAL A 63 2.56 4.21 8.04
CA VAL A 63 1.42 3.32 7.86
C VAL A 63 1.27 2.48 9.12
N PHE A 64 0.12 2.57 9.78
CA PHE A 64 -0.19 1.77 10.97
C PHE A 64 -1.19 0.69 10.60
N PHE A 65 -0.82 -0.56 10.85
CA PHE A 65 -1.68 -1.72 10.67
C PHE A 65 -2.21 -2.16 12.02
N ASP A 66 -3.53 -2.16 12.20
CA ASP A 66 -4.16 -2.90 13.30
C ASP A 66 -4.34 -4.35 12.83
N LEU A 67 -3.53 -5.25 13.40
CA LEU A 67 -3.49 -6.64 12.99
C LEU A 67 -3.58 -7.58 14.17
N THR A 68 -3.99 -8.83 13.88
CA THR A 68 -3.95 -9.94 14.84
C THR A 68 -3.10 -11.06 14.30
N SER A 69 -2.08 -11.47 15.04
CA SER A 69 -1.34 -12.70 14.76
C SER A 69 -1.98 -13.88 15.48
N SER A 70 -2.27 -14.95 14.73
CA SER A 70 -2.74 -16.23 15.27
C SER A 70 -1.60 -17.25 15.48
N ALA A 71 -0.36 -16.87 15.18
CA ALA A 71 0.79 -17.77 15.30
C ALA A 71 1.19 -18.01 16.77
N ASN A 72 1.71 -19.20 17.05
CA ASN A 72 2.28 -19.56 18.35
C ASN A 72 3.76 -19.15 18.51
N ARG A 73 4.24 -18.23 17.68
CA ARG A 73 5.62 -17.73 17.69
C ARG A 73 5.64 -16.24 17.42
N ARG A 74 6.71 -15.57 17.85
CA ARG A 74 6.95 -14.15 17.55
C ARG A 74 7.64 -13.99 16.19
N PHE A 75 7.44 -12.84 15.57
CA PHE A 75 8.12 -12.42 14.35
C PHE A 75 8.97 -11.18 14.65
N ASP A 76 10.28 -11.31 14.47
CA ASP A 76 11.29 -10.32 14.82
C ASP A 76 12.19 -9.95 13.63
N ASN A 77 11.94 -10.54 12.46
CA ASN A 77 12.69 -10.28 11.24
C ASN A 77 11.71 -10.26 10.07
N ILE A 78 11.17 -9.07 9.79
CA ILE A 78 10.12 -8.86 8.82
C ILE A 78 10.55 -7.70 7.92
N ARG A 79 10.33 -7.87 6.62
CA ARG A 79 10.45 -6.76 5.67
C ARG A 79 9.10 -6.41 5.08
N ALA A 80 8.93 -5.15 4.69
CA ALA A 80 7.83 -4.70 3.85
C ALA A 80 8.29 -4.57 2.39
N GLU A 81 7.50 -5.14 1.48
CA GLU A 81 7.63 -4.99 0.03
C GLU A 81 6.46 -4.16 -0.48
N VAL A 82 6.73 -3.13 -1.29
CA VAL A 82 5.70 -2.16 -1.70
C VAL A 82 5.57 -2.13 -3.22
N THR A 83 4.39 -2.51 -3.68
CA THR A 83 4.02 -2.46 -5.11
C THR A 83 3.12 -1.26 -5.38
N LEU A 84 3.46 -0.48 -6.40
CA LEU A 84 2.68 0.71 -6.80
C LEU A 84 1.98 0.46 -8.14
N PHE A 85 0.71 0.86 -8.20
CA PHE A 85 -0.09 0.86 -9.42
C PHE A 85 -0.71 2.24 -9.62
N ARG A 86 -0.86 2.63 -10.88
CA ARG A 86 -1.62 3.82 -11.30
C ARG A 86 -2.88 3.38 -12.01
N ARG A 87 -4.00 4.07 -11.79
CA ARG A 87 -5.17 3.89 -12.63
C ARG A 87 -4.86 4.37 -14.06
N SER A 88 -5.20 3.57 -15.07
CA SER A 88 -4.99 3.94 -16.47
C SER A 88 -6.08 3.36 -17.36
N VAL A 89 -6.37 4.05 -18.47
CA VAL A 89 -7.19 3.51 -19.56
C VAL A 89 -6.37 2.47 -20.30
N GLY A 90 -6.96 1.31 -20.56
CA GLY A 90 -6.43 0.29 -21.45
C GLY A 90 -7.50 -0.18 -22.44
N TRP A 91 -7.14 -1.12 -23.30
CA TRP A 91 -8.02 -1.74 -24.29
C TRP A 91 -9.30 -2.41 -23.74
N LEU A 92 -9.33 -2.77 -22.46
CA LEU A 92 -10.47 -3.39 -21.77
C LEU A 92 -11.14 -2.40 -20.80
N GLY A 93 -10.92 -1.09 -21.00
CA GLY A 93 -11.38 -0.04 -20.09
C GLY A 93 -10.36 0.29 -19.00
N CYS A 94 -10.84 0.85 -17.89
CA CYS A 94 -9.97 1.30 -16.83
C CYS A 94 -9.35 0.12 -16.05
N GLY A 95 -8.01 0.05 -16.01
CA GLY A 95 -7.22 -0.95 -15.29
C GLY A 95 -6.28 -0.35 -14.22
N TRP A 96 -5.71 -1.21 -13.37
CA TRP A 96 -4.56 -0.87 -12.52
C TRP A 96 -3.30 -1.22 -13.28
N PHE A 97 -2.48 -0.22 -13.59
CA PHE A 97 -1.25 -0.39 -14.33
C PHE A 97 -0.07 -0.35 -13.36
N TYR A 98 0.74 -1.40 -13.36
CA TYR A 98 1.92 -1.52 -12.51
C TYR A 98 2.96 -0.44 -12.84
N ILE A 99 3.46 0.23 -11.80
CA ILE A 99 4.59 1.16 -11.92
C ILE A 99 5.84 0.42 -11.45
N PRO A 100 6.83 0.15 -12.34
CA PRO A 100 8.07 -0.47 -11.93
C PRO A 100 8.83 0.48 -11.00
N THR A 101 8.85 0.16 -9.71
CA THR A 101 9.62 0.91 -8.70
C THR A 101 11.11 0.61 -8.80
N LEU A 102 11.52 -0.38 -9.60
CA LEU A 102 12.92 -0.79 -9.80
C LEU A 102 13.66 -1.08 -8.47
N GLY A 103 12.97 -1.67 -7.50
CA GLY A 103 13.55 -1.97 -6.18
C GLY A 103 13.60 -0.78 -5.22
N MET A 104 13.12 0.39 -5.62
CA MET A 104 13.25 1.62 -4.84
C MET A 104 12.25 1.74 -3.68
N LEU A 105 11.18 0.94 -3.69
CA LEU A 105 10.19 0.84 -2.61
C LEU A 105 10.16 -0.57 -1.98
N ASP A 106 11.23 -1.34 -2.13
CA ASP A 106 11.29 -2.73 -1.66
C ASP A 106 12.24 -2.87 -0.47
N ASN A 107 12.03 -3.94 0.31
CA ASN A 107 12.92 -4.36 1.40
C ASN A 107 13.03 -3.38 2.57
N TYR A 108 11.94 -2.71 2.95
CA TYR A 108 11.92 -1.95 4.20
C TYR A 108 12.01 -2.91 5.38
N ASP A 109 13.11 -2.89 6.14
CA ASP A 109 13.19 -3.63 7.40
C ASP A 109 12.26 -2.98 8.42
N ILE A 110 11.18 -3.67 8.79
CA ILE A 110 10.20 -3.14 9.75
C ILE A 110 10.57 -3.51 11.18
N CYS A 111 11.50 -4.45 11.40
CA CYS A 111 11.95 -4.86 12.73
C CYS A 111 13.40 -4.39 13.03
N GLY A 112 13.88 -3.39 12.28
CA GLY A 112 15.15 -2.74 12.56
C GLY A 112 15.19 -2.09 13.94
N GLU A 113 16.39 -1.65 14.35
CA GLU A 113 16.70 -1.26 15.74
C GLU A 113 15.77 -0.19 16.36
N ASP A 114 15.17 0.67 15.54
CA ASP A 114 14.34 1.80 15.99
C ASP A 114 12.82 1.54 15.99
N ASN A 115 12.34 0.37 15.51
CA ASN A 115 10.90 0.12 15.44
C ASN A 115 10.38 -0.68 16.64
N LEU A 116 9.68 0.03 17.54
CA LEU A 116 9.05 -0.53 18.74
C LEU A 116 7.89 -1.49 18.46
N SER A 117 7.42 -1.57 17.21
CA SER A 117 6.37 -2.52 16.81
C SER A 117 6.84 -3.97 16.80
N CYS A 118 8.15 -4.19 16.80
CA CYS A 118 8.75 -5.52 16.80
C CYS A 118 9.31 -5.90 18.18
N PRO A 119 9.29 -7.19 18.52
CA PRO A 119 8.75 -8.29 17.72
C PRO A 119 7.21 -8.33 17.76
N ILE A 120 6.60 -8.83 16.70
CA ILE A 120 5.15 -9.06 16.63
C ILE A 120 4.84 -10.36 17.36
N TYR A 121 3.98 -10.28 18.37
CA TYR A 121 3.55 -11.41 19.20
C TYR A 121 2.19 -11.95 18.75
N SER A 122 1.81 -13.10 19.30
CA SER A 122 0.45 -13.61 19.19
C SER A 122 -0.55 -12.65 19.83
N GLY A 123 -1.69 -12.40 19.19
CA GLY A 123 -2.71 -11.44 19.64
C GLY A 123 -2.82 -10.20 18.74
N ARG A 124 -3.66 -9.25 19.17
CA ARG A 124 -3.95 -8.01 18.44
C ARG A 124 -2.96 -6.91 18.84
N GLN A 125 -2.36 -6.26 17.85
CA GLN A 125 -1.42 -5.15 18.05
C GLN A 125 -1.42 -4.20 16.86
N VAL A 126 -0.99 -2.97 17.10
CA VAL A 126 -0.73 -1.98 16.05
C VAL A 126 0.74 -2.08 15.64
N VAL A 127 0.99 -2.16 14.34
CA VAL A 127 2.33 -2.27 13.75
C VAL A 127 2.56 -1.11 12.81
N GLU A 128 3.65 -0.39 13.03
CA GLU A 128 4.06 0.73 12.19
C GLU A 128 5.03 0.30 11.09
N VAL A 129 4.80 0.79 9.88
CA VAL A 129 5.73 0.72 8.75
C VAL A 129 5.94 2.14 8.22
N VAL A 130 7.21 2.55 8.09
CA VAL A 130 7.58 3.87 7.57
C VAL A 130 8.09 3.72 6.14
N LEU A 131 7.31 4.17 5.18
CA LEU A 131 7.69 4.19 3.77
C LEU A 131 8.54 5.43 3.50
N ARG A 132 9.79 5.21 3.08
CA ARG A 132 10.75 6.27 2.75
C ARG A 132 11.09 6.19 1.27
N PRO A 133 10.41 6.95 0.40
CA PRO A 133 10.77 7.00 -1.01
C PRO A 133 12.14 7.64 -1.18
N ASN A 134 13.01 7.00 -1.96
CA ASN A 134 14.33 7.56 -2.24
C ASN A 134 14.27 8.61 -3.36
N VAL A 135 15.36 9.36 -3.52
CA VAL A 135 15.45 10.47 -4.50
C VAL A 135 15.20 10.00 -5.94
N LEU A 136 15.67 8.79 -6.29
CA LEU A 136 15.49 8.24 -7.64
C LEU A 136 14.03 7.90 -7.91
N PHE A 137 13.33 7.36 -6.91
CA PHE A 137 11.91 7.08 -7.00
C PHE A 137 11.10 8.38 -7.16
N LEU A 138 11.42 9.41 -6.37
CA LEU A 138 10.78 10.73 -6.51
C LEU A 138 11.03 11.33 -7.90
N ALA A 139 12.25 11.20 -8.43
CA ALA A 139 12.57 11.65 -9.78
C ALA A 139 11.77 10.91 -10.86
N LEU A 140 11.63 9.58 -10.75
CA LEU A 140 10.80 8.78 -11.64
C LEU A 140 9.33 9.25 -11.57
N MET A 141 8.80 9.41 -10.36
CA MET A 141 7.41 9.80 -10.16
C MET A 141 7.15 11.20 -10.70
N LYS A 142 8.05 12.17 -10.53
CA LYS A 142 7.93 13.50 -11.15
C LYS A 142 7.78 13.49 -12.66
N LEU A 143 8.28 12.45 -13.34
CA LEU A 143 8.15 12.31 -14.80
C LEU A 143 6.83 11.67 -15.24
N ILE A 144 6.25 10.80 -14.41
CA ILE A 144 5.10 9.95 -14.81
C ILE A 144 3.81 10.21 -14.02
N HIS A 145 3.90 11.02 -12.96
CA HIS A 145 2.79 11.35 -12.07
C HIS A 145 1.77 12.26 -12.74
N SER A 146 0.52 12.13 -12.32
CA SER A 146 -0.59 13.00 -12.71
C SER A 146 -1.55 13.11 -11.53
N ASP A 147 -1.88 14.34 -11.12
CA ASP A 147 -2.83 14.62 -10.02
C ASP A 147 -4.26 14.15 -10.31
N ARG A 148 -4.55 13.82 -11.58
CA ARG A 148 -5.88 13.46 -12.08
C ARG A 148 -6.19 11.97 -11.98
N VAL A 149 -5.27 11.15 -11.45
CA VAL A 149 -5.47 9.70 -11.36
C VAL A 149 -5.18 9.17 -9.96
N PRO A 150 -5.96 8.20 -9.48
CA PRO A 150 -5.69 7.51 -8.23
C PRO A 150 -4.56 6.49 -8.39
N TYR A 151 -3.92 6.19 -7.27
CA TYR A 151 -2.91 5.16 -7.13
C TYR A 151 -3.40 4.06 -6.20
N GLN A 152 -2.86 2.86 -6.40
CA GLN A 152 -3.02 1.73 -5.48
C GLN A 152 -1.64 1.31 -5.01
N ILE A 153 -1.48 1.24 -3.69
CA ILE A 153 -0.28 0.77 -3.03
C ILE A 153 -0.63 -0.57 -2.39
N ILE A 154 0.18 -1.58 -2.66
CA ILE A 154 0.11 -2.89 -2.00
C ILE A 154 1.35 -3.05 -1.13
N ILE A 155 1.15 -3.25 0.16
CA ILE A 155 2.21 -3.54 1.14
C ILE A 155 2.10 -5.00 1.54
N ARG A 156 3.18 -5.75 1.32
CA ARG A 156 3.33 -7.13 1.80
C ARG A 156 4.32 -7.17 2.93
N LEU A 157 3.96 -7.81 4.02
CA LEU A 157 4.91 -8.12 5.10
C LEU A 157 5.42 -9.54 4.90
N ILE A 158 6.73 -9.70 4.74
CA ILE A 158 7.38 -10.98 4.44
C ILE A 158 8.29 -11.34 5.61
N ASN A 159 8.24 -12.60 6.06
CA ASN A 159 9.23 -13.11 7.01
C ASN A 159 10.59 -13.26 6.31
N ASN A 160 11.59 -12.50 6.72
CA ASN A 160 12.93 -12.57 6.12
C ASN A 160 13.63 -13.91 6.37
N ARG A 161 13.24 -14.68 7.40
CA ARG A 161 13.76 -16.04 7.64
C ARG A 161 13.21 -17.05 6.63
N SER A 162 12.08 -16.76 5.98
CA SER A 162 11.44 -17.62 4.98
C SER A 162 10.67 -16.75 3.99
N SER A 163 11.31 -16.35 2.89
CA SER A 163 10.73 -15.39 1.93
C SER A 163 9.45 -15.86 1.23
N SER A 164 9.13 -17.14 1.29
CA SER A 164 7.85 -17.70 0.82
C SER A 164 6.70 -17.48 1.82
N GLU A 165 6.98 -17.06 3.04
CA GLU A 165 6.00 -16.82 4.09
C GLU A 165 5.59 -15.35 4.10
N GLU A 166 4.54 -15.06 3.33
CA GLU A 166 3.82 -13.79 3.39
C GLU A 166 2.96 -13.76 4.67
N LEU A 167 3.23 -12.77 5.52
CA LEU A 167 2.56 -12.59 6.81
C LEU A 167 1.28 -11.78 6.68
N LEU A 168 1.28 -10.78 5.80
CA LEU A 168 0.18 -9.86 5.55
C LEU A 168 0.25 -9.35 4.10
N CYS A 169 -0.89 -9.20 3.44
CA CYS A 169 -1.03 -8.33 2.27
C CYS A 169 -2.15 -7.32 2.49
N ALA A 170 -1.76 -6.05 2.55
CA ALA A 170 -2.68 -4.92 2.67
C ALA A 170 -2.57 -4.05 1.42
N ALA A 171 -3.70 -3.63 0.88
CA ALA A 171 -3.77 -2.69 -0.22
C ALA A 171 -4.52 -1.44 0.23
N PHE A 172 -4.09 -0.28 -0.25
CA PHE A 172 -4.89 0.93 -0.17
C PHE A 172 -4.82 1.73 -1.46
N GLN A 173 -5.93 2.40 -1.76
CA GLN A 173 -6.10 3.26 -2.92
C GLN A 173 -6.22 4.70 -2.44
N ALA A 174 -5.49 5.61 -3.07
CA ALA A 174 -5.41 7.00 -2.62
C ALA A 174 -4.94 7.94 -3.75
N ARG A 175 -5.11 9.24 -3.50
CA ARG A 175 -4.38 10.31 -4.21
C ARG A 175 -3.03 10.51 -3.57
N LEU A 176 -2.00 10.60 -4.41
CA LEU A 176 -0.61 10.78 -4.01
C LEU A 176 -0.07 12.05 -4.65
N ASN A 177 0.76 12.80 -3.93
CA ASN A 177 1.59 13.90 -4.43
C ASN A 177 3.07 13.49 -4.35
N PHE A 178 3.91 13.96 -5.29
CA PHE A 178 5.34 13.61 -5.43
C PHE A 178 6.22 14.81 -5.83
#